data_AF-A0A922IEF4-F1
#
_entry.id   AF-A0A922IEF4-F1
#
_cell.length_a   1.000
_cell.length_b   1.000
_cell.length_c   1.000
_cell.angle_alpha   90.00
_cell.angle_beta   90.00
_cell.angle_gamma   90.00
#
_symmetry.space_group_name_H-M   'P 1'
#
loop_
_entity.id
_entity.type
_entity.pdbx_description
1 polymer ?
#
loop_
_entity_poly.entity_id
_entity_poly.type
_entity_poly.pdbx_seq_one_letter_code
_entity_poly.pdbx_strand_id
1 'polypeptide(L)'
;MVITFCSLSIVKHIQRFLTPPDEQLKVIARSVYDKTLSQYHPWPIRKAVGVTVYALPTREHLVHHIVQSQPPGSGLLTNEQCAEFLSSHALPVVRKVYDCIQAIFEKHDMLNLP
;
A
#
# COMPACT_ATOMS: atom_id res chain seq x y z
N MET A 1 17.13 2.34 0.45
CA MET A 1 16.60 1.19 -0.30
C MET A 1 15.34 0.56 0.34
N VAL A 2 14.47 1.39 0.94
CA VAL A 2 13.18 0.95 1.52
C VAL A 2 12.00 1.37 0.61
N ILE A 3 12.26 2.28 -0.34
CA ILE A 3 11.24 2.95 -1.15
C ILE A 3 10.69 2.03 -2.25
N THR A 4 11.52 1.20 -2.89
CA THR A 4 11.08 0.29 -3.97
C THR A 4 10.25 -0.89 -3.46
N PHE A 5 10.49 -1.36 -2.23
CA PHE A 5 9.78 -2.51 -1.68
C PHE A 5 8.48 -2.14 -0.96
N CYS A 6 8.35 -0.91 -0.46
CA CYS A 6 7.08 -0.39 0.06
C CYS A 6 5.99 -0.40 -1.03
N SER A 7 6.40 -0.21 -2.30
CA SER A 7 5.55 -0.32 -3.48
C SER A 7 4.99 -1.73 -3.67
N LEU A 8 5.75 -2.80 -3.39
CA LEU A 8 5.31 -4.19 -3.60
C LEU A 8 4.10 -4.57 -2.74
N SER A 9 4.15 -4.20 -1.46
CA SER A 9 3.08 -4.45 -0.48
C SER A 9 1.79 -3.75 -0.90
N ILE A 10 1.90 -2.47 -1.26
CA ILE A 10 0.77 -1.63 -1.65
C ILE A 10 0.21 -2.10 -3.01
N VAL A 11 1.03 -2.23 -4.05
CA VAL A 11 0.59 -2.62 -5.41
C VAL A 11 -0.16 -3.95 -5.44
N LYS A 12 0.37 -4.98 -4.75
CA LYS A 12 -0.20 -6.33 -4.83
C LYS A 12 -1.48 -6.49 -4.02
N HIS A 13 -1.70 -5.63 -3.02
CA HIS A 13 -2.76 -5.84 -2.04
C HIS A 13 -3.63 -4.62 -1.76
N ILE A 14 -3.39 -3.42 -2.31
CA ILE A 14 -4.23 -2.22 -2.10
C ILE A 14 -5.71 -2.47 -2.43
N GLN A 15 -5.99 -3.38 -3.36
CA GLN A 15 -7.35 -3.87 -3.61
C GLN A 15 -8.02 -4.40 -2.34
N ARG A 16 -7.30 -5.18 -1.51
CA ARG A 16 -7.76 -5.67 -0.21
C ARG A 16 -8.00 -4.55 0.79
N PHE A 17 -7.18 -3.51 0.77
CA PHE A 17 -7.40 -2.32 1.61
C PHE A 17 -8.72 -1.61 1.28
N LEU A 18 -9.27 -1.84 0.08
CA LEU A 18 -10.46 -1.18 -0.44
C LEU A 18 -11.70 -2.10 -0.49
N THR A 19 -11.58 -3.42 -0.25
CA THR A 19 -12.68 -4.40 -0.29
C THR A 19 -13.56 -4.32 1.00
N PRO A 20 -14.79 -4.89 1.03
CA PRO A 20 -15.81 -4.73 2.10
C PRO A 20 -15.38 -5.26 3.50
N PRO A 21 -16.21 -5.04 4.55
CA PRO A 21 -15.77 -4.65 5.90
C PRO A 21 -15.22 -5.75 6.81
N ASP A 22 -15.13 -7.01 6.36
CA ASP A 22 -14.85 -8.12 7.27
C ASP A 22 -13.41 -8.17 7.80
N GLU A 23 -12.46 -7.50 7.14
CA GLU A 23 -11.04 -7.53 7.53
C GLU A 23 -10.52 -6.15 7.96
N GLN A 24 -10.06 -6.04 9.21
CA GLN A 24 -9.54 -4.78 9.74
C GLN A 24 -8.25 -4.37 9.03
N LEU A 25 -8.10 -3.06 8.76
CA LEU A 25 -6.92 -2.50 8.08
C LEU A 25 -5.58 -2.97 8.67
N LYS A 26 -5.49 -3.07 9.99
CA LYS A 26 -4.30 -3.57 10.69
C LYS A 26 -3.94 -5.02 10.35
N VAL A 27 -4.95 -5.88 10.16
CA VAL A 27 -4.79 -7.31 9.82
C VAL A 27 -4.29 -7.43 8.39
N ILE A 28 -4.91 -6.67 7.47
CA ILE A 28 -4.49 -6.60 6.06
C ILE A 28 -3.04 -6.11 5.98
N ALA A 29 -2.74 -4.95 6.58
CA ALA A 29 -1.41 -4.36 6.54
C ALA A 29 -0.33 -5.30 7.12
N ARG A 30 -0.64 -5.98 8.24
CA ARG A 30 0.26 -6.97 8.84
C ARG A 30 0.50 -8.17 7.92
N SER A 31 -0.57 -8.76 7.38
CA SER A 31 -0.52 -9.91 6.48
C SER A 31 0.28 -9.62 5.21
N VAL A 32 0.08 -8.43 4.64
CA VAL A 32 0.80 -7.97 3.46
C VAL A 32 2.28 -7.76 3.76
N TYR A 33 2.62 -7.08 4.85
CA TYR A 33 4.00 -6.89 5.29
C TYR A 33 4.71 -8.24 5.48
N ASP A 34 4.07 -9.17 6.20
CA ASP A 34 4.64 -10.49 6.50
C ASP A 34 4.94 -11.29 5.23
N LYS A 35 4.09 -11.20 4.20
CA LYS A 35 4.28 -11.89 2.90
C LYS A 35 5.26 -11.21 1.95
N THR A 36 5.65 -9.96 2.23
CA THR A 36 6.44 -9.16 1.28
C THR A 36 7.70 -8.60 1.95
N LEU A 37 7.58 -7.47 2.64
CA LEU A 37 8.69 -6.73 3.22
C LEU A 37 9.42 -7.45 4.35
N SER A 38 8.77 -8.39 5.05
CA SER A 38 9.36 -9.02 6.23
C SER A 38 10.62 -9.84 5.92
N GLN A 39 10.77 -10.35 4.70
CA GLN A 39 11.93 -11.13 4.28
C GLN A 39 13.22 -10.30 4.15
N TYR A 40 13.09 -8.96 4.06
CA TYR A 40 14.21 -8.03 3.93
C TYR A 40 14.52 -7.26 5.22
N HIS A 41 13.71 -7.45 6.27
CA HIS A 41 13.85 -6.71 7.52
C HIS A 41 14.40 -7.60 8.65
N PRO A 42 15.37 -7.12 9.44
CA PRO A 42 15.87 -7.86 10.59
C PRO A 42 14.80 -7.94 11.69
N TRP A 43 15.00 -8.88 12.62
CA TRP A 43 14.03 -9.17 13.68
C TRP A 43 13.50 -7.93 14.44
N PRO A 44 14.33 -6.95 14.85
CA PRO A 44 13.83 -5.77 15.55
C PRO A 44 12.84 -4.94 14.71
N ILE A 45 13.08 -4.79 13.41
CA ILE A 45 12.20 -4.03 12.52
C ILE A 45 10.86 -4.75 12.33
N ARG A 46 10.88 -6.09 12.20
CA ARG A 46 9.64 -6.88 12.10
C ARG A 46 8.76 -6.76 13.35
N LYS A 47 9.39 -6.66 14.53
CA LYS A 47 8.69 -6.41 15.80
C LYS A 47 8.13 -5.00 15.88
N ALA A 48 8.91 -4.00 15.49
CA ALA A 48 8.44 -2.61 15.42
C ALA A 48 7.20 -2.48 14.52
N VAL A 49 7.24 -3.04 13.31
CA VAL A 49 6.07 -3.04 12.40
C VAL A 49 4.87 -3.77 13.01
N GLY A 50 5.09 -4.84 13.78
CA GLY A 50 4.03 -5.53 14.52
C GLY A 50 3.31 -4.64 15.53
N VAL A 51 3.98 -3.65 16.10
CA VAL A 51 3.37 -2.64 16.98
C VAL A 51 2.75 -1.52 16.15
N THR A 52 3.44 -1.02 15.10
CA THR A 52 2.97 0.10 14.27
C THR A 52 1.61 -0.14 13.62
N VAL A 53 1.29 -1.38 13.23
CA VAL A 53 -0.02 -1.70 12.62
C VAL A 53 -1.20 -1.40 13.55
N TYR A 54 -1.02 -1.36 14.87
CA TYR A 54 -2.06 -0.97 15.82
C TYR A 54 -2.30 0.55 15.86
N ALA A 55 -1.37 1.35 15.34
CA ALA A 55 -1.53 2.80 15.21
C ALA A 55 -2.17 3.21 13.87
N LEU A 56 -2.49 2.25 12.98
CA LEU A 56 -3.20 2.54 11.74
C LEU A 56 -4.64 2.99 12.05
N PRO A 57 -5.17 3.97 11.29
CA PRO A 57 -6.57 4.37 11.41
C PRO A 57 -7.52 3.23 11.00
N THR A 58 -8.82 3.40 11.21
CA THR A 58 -9.79 2.54 10.55
C THR A 58 -9.81 2.81 9.05
N ARG A 59 -10.34 1.86 8.25
CA ARG A 59 -10.47 2.05 6.80
C ARG A 59 -11.34 3.27 6.48
N GLU A 60 -12.42 3.44 7.21
CA GLU A 60 -13.36 4.54 7.06
C GLU A 60 -12.67 5.88 7.33
N HIS A 61 -11.90 5.98 8.41
CA HIS A 61 -11.12 7.18 8.72
C HIS A 61 -10.06 7.46 7.66
N LEU A 62 -9.39 6.43 7.13
CA LEU A 62 -8.40 6.59 6.07
C LEU A 62 -9.03 7.15 4.79
N VAL A 63 -10.12 6.54 4.32
CA VAL A 63 -10.82 6.98 3.10
C VAL A 63 -11.38 8.39 3.27
N HIS A 64 -12.00 8.66 4.42
CA HIS A 64 -12.52 9.98 4.73
C HIS A 64 -11.41 11.04 4.77
N HIS A 65 -10.27 10.74 5.40
CA HIS A 65 -9.12 11.63 5.43
C HIS A 65 -8.57 11.90 4.01
N ILE A 66 -8.53 10.89 3.13
CA ILE A 66 -8.12 11.07 1.73
C ILE A 66 -9.05 12.05 1.02
N VAL A 67 -10.37 11.88 1.16
CA VAL A 67 -11.39 12.76 0.56
C VAL A 67 -11.26 14.20 1.08
N GLN A 68 -11.15 14.37 2.40
CA GLN A 68 -11.02 15.70 3.02
C GLN A 68 -9.72 16.42 2.65
N SER A 69 -8.66 15.68 2.30
CA SER A 69 -7.37 16.24 1.92
C SER A 69 -7.28 16.64 0.44
N GLN A 70 -8.35 16.44 -0.35
CA GLN A 70 -8.30 16.75 -1.77
C GLN A 70 -8.37 18.26 -2.02
N PRO A 71 -7.65 18.77 -3.05
CA PRO A 71 -7.75 20.17 -3.43
C PRO A 71 -9.16 20.50 -3.97
N PRO A 72 -9.60 21.77 -3.88
CA PRO A 72 -10.84 22.20 -4.51
C PRO A 72 -10.84 21.86 -6.01
N GLY A 73 -11.93 21.27 -6.49
CA GLY A 73 -12.07 20.87 -7.90
C GLY A 73 -11.45 19.52 -8.28
N SER A 74 -10.97 18.71 -7.31
CA SER A 74 -10.42 17.37 -7.57
C SER A 74 -11.42 16.36 -8.16
N GLY A 75 -12.72 16.57 -7.96
CA GLY A 75 -13.78 15.62 -8.31
C GLY A 75 -13.89 14.41 -7.37
N LEU A 76 -13.04 14.31 -6.36
CA LEU A 76 -13.03 13.27 -5.32
C LEU A 76 -13.69 13.81 -4.05
N LEU A 77 -15.02 13.81 -4.02
CA LEU A 77 -15.82 14.46 -2.98
C LEU A 77 -16.47 13.46 -2.01
N THR A 78 -16.56 12.19 -2.39
CA THR A 78 -17.17 11.13 -1.57
C THR A 78 -16.26 9.94 -1.35
N ASN A 79 -16.56 9.15 -0.32
CA ASN A 79 -15.83 7.93 -0.01
C ASN A 79 -15.96 6.88 -1.13
N GLU A 80 -17.12 6.83 -1.80
CA GLU A 80 -17.40 5.92 -2.92
C GLU A 80 -16.55 6.30 -4.13
N GLN A 81 -16.50 7.58 -4.48
CA GLN A 81 -15.63 8.10 -5.54
C GLN A 81 -14.16 7.82 -5.24
N CYS A 82 -13.75 7.94 -3.97
CA CYS A 82 -12.40 7.60 -3.54
C CYS A 82 -12.09 6.11 -3.73
N ALA A 83 -12.98 5.22 -3.29
CA ALA A 83 -12.81 3.78 -3.46
C ALA A 83 -12.76 3.38 -4.94
N GLU A 84 -13.64 3.97 -5.76
CA GLU A 84 -13.68 3.74 -7.21
C GLU A 84 -12.40 4.25 -7.88
N PHE A 85 -11.99 5.48 -7.60
CA PHE A 85 -10.78 6.08 -8.17
C PHE A 85 -9.53 5.29 -7.81
N LEU A 86 -9.39 4.92 -6.53
CA LEU A 86 -8.23 4.14 -6.07
C LEU A 86 -8.15 2.78 -6.78
N SER A 87 -9.30 2.15 -7.03
CA SER A 87 -9.38 0.83 -7.67
C SER A 87 -9.21 0.88 -9.19
N SER A 88 -9.87 1.83 -9.86
CA SER A 88 -9.97 1.89 -11.33
C SER A 88 -8.86 2.72 -11.97
N HIS A 89 -8.29 3.70 -11.26
CA HIS A 89 -7.28 4.60 -11.81
C HIS A 89 -5.94 4.49 -11.09
N ALA A 90 -5.92 4.67 -9.76
CA ALA A 90 -4.66 4.76 -9.03
C ALA A 90 -3.90 3.42 -9.01
N LEU A 91 -4.58 2.32 -8.69
CA LEU A 91 -3.95 1.00 -8.60
C LEU A 91 -3.32 0.54 -9.93
N PRO A 92 -3.99 0.63 -11.09
CA PRO A 92 -3.35 0.29 -12.37
C PRO A 92 -2.09 1.09 -12.66
N VAL A 93 -2.07 2.39 -12.34
CA VAL A 93 -0.88 3.25 -12.52
C VAL A 93 0.25 2.80 -11.59
N VAL A 94 -0.05 2.60 -10.31
CA VAL A 94 0.90 2.15 -9.29
C VAL A 94 1.49 0.78 -9.68
N ARG A 95 0.67 -0.13 -10.23
CA ARG A 95 1.13 -1.41 -10.75
C ARG A 95 2.07 -1.27 -11.94
N LYS A 96 1.70 -0.45 -12.93
CA LYS A 96 2.54 -0.22 -14.11
C LYS A 96 3.91 0.36 -13.73
N VAL A 97 3.95 1.32 -12.82
CA VAL A 97 5.21 1.89 -12.32
C VAL A 97 6.06 0.83 -11.64
N TYR A 98 5.45 0.01 -10.77
CA TYR A 98 6.14 -1.10 -10.12
C TYR A 98 6.72 -2.09 -11.15
N ASP A 99 5.90 -2.55 -12.12
CA ASP A 99 6.33 -3.52 -13.13
C ASP A 99 7.50 -2.99 -13.96
N CYS A 100 7.47 -1.69 -14.33
CA CYS A 100 8.57 -1.04 -15.03
C CYS A 100 9.86 -1.02 -14.20
N ILE A 101 9.79 -0.62 -12.92
CA ILE A 101 10.97 -0.55 -12.05
C ILE A 101 11.53 -1.96 -11.78
N GLN A 102 10.64 -2.92 -11.48
CA GLN A 102 11.01 -4.31 -11.25
C GLN A 102 11.75 -4.90 -12.45
N ALA A 103 11.22 -4.71 -13.67
CA ALA A 103 11.86 -5.20 -14.88
C ALA A 103 13.24 -4.57 -15.12
N ILE A 104 13.42 -3.29 -14.81
CA ILE A 104 14.71 -2.62 -14.92
C ILE A 104 15.71 -3.19 -13.90
N PHE A 105 15.29 -3.39 -12.66
CA PHE A 105 16.17 -3.90 -11.61
C PHE A 105 16.56 -5.37 -11.87
N GLU A 106 15.62 -6.20 -12.32
CA GLU A 106 15.87 -7.58 -12.76
C GLU A 106 16.87 -7.62 -13.92
N LYS A 107 16.66 -6.79 -14.95
CA LYS A 107 17.52 -6.74 -16.15
C LYS A 107 18.99 -6.43 -15.83
N HIS A 108 19.25 -5.68 -14.76
CA HIS A 108 20.60 -5.24 -14.39
C HIS A 108 21.12 -5.93 -13.12
N ASP A 109 20.47 -7.02 -12.67
CA ASP A 109 20.85 -7.77 -11.45
C ASP A 109 20.94 -6.88 -10.18
N MET A 110 20.04 -5.90 -10.07
CA MET A 110 20.01 -4.90 -9.00
C MET A 110 18.96 -5.19 -7.92
N LEU A 111 18.34 -6.39 -7.93
CA LEU A 111 17.32 -6.72 -6.92
C LEU A 111 17.89 -6.89 -5.51
N ASN A 112 19.18 -7.24 -5.39
CA ASN A 112 19.84 -7.57 -4.14
C ASN A 112 21.00 -6.61 -3.83
N LEU A 113 20.84 -5.33 -4.19
CA LEU A 113 21.79 -4.30 -3.78
C LEU A 113 21.93 -4.29 -2.24
N PRO A 114 23.13 -3.98 -1.70
CA PRO A 114 23.38 -3.93 -0.26
C PRO A 114 22.70 -2.76 0.45
#